data_AF-A0A268TD38-F1
#
_entry.id   AF-A0A268TD38-F1
#
_cell.length_a   1.000
_cell.length_b   1.000
_cell.length_c   1.000
_cell.angle_alpha   90.00
_cell.angle_beta   90.00
_cell.angle_gamma   90.00
#
_symmetry.space_group_name_H-M   'P 1'
#
loop_
_entity.id
_entity.type
_entity.pdbx_description
1 polymer ?
#
loop_
_entity_poly.entity_id
_entity_poly.type
_entity_poly.pdbx_seq_one_letter_code
_entity_poly.pdbx_strand_id
1 'polypeptide(L)'
;MKESWEVARLFEEERERFAQEVLSYKNEIAQAKIALKEIRHKVIKYKNQIKTLEDTKEEKTNEINQIKQEIFKQKIKKNLSKLRSEKHQIIHEKREEILPKPLETIDIYLKDGTIAKARPVKKTFTDTLYKKYRILLKENKMLQEQILDFELENSKLKIELRDFYAEDILKANEYSKNN
;
A
#
# COMPACT_ATOMS: atom_id res chain seq x y z
N MET A 1 -90.92 -14.83 42.56
CA MET A 1 -90.87 -13.99 41.34
C MET A 1 -89.84 -12.86 41.38
N LYS A 2 -89.44 -12.31 42.54
CA LYS A 2 -88.40 -11.24 42.61
C LYS A 2 -86.97 -11.73 42.31
N GLU A 3 -86.61 -12.93 42.78
CA GLU A 3 -85.25 -13.49 42.61
C GLU A 3 -84.90 -13.80 41.14
N SER A 4 -85.88 -14.19 40.31
CA SER A 4 -85.65 -14.49 38.89
C SER A 4 -85.31 -13.23 38.06
N TRP A 5 -85.78 -12.05 38.48
CA TRP A 5 -85.51 -10.77 37.82
C TRP A 5 -84.13 -10.23 38.18
N GLU A 6 -83.69 -10.45 39.43
CA GLU A 6 -82.34 -10.09 39.88
C GLU A 6 -81.27 -10.96 39.21
N VAL A 7 -81.54 -12.25 39.04
CA VAL A 7 -80.68 -13.16 38.28
C VAL A 7 -80.60 -12.74 36.81
N ALA A 8 -81.73 -12.37 36.18
CA ALA A 8 -81.73 -11.90 34.80
C ALA A 8 -80.92 -10.59 34.63
N ARG A 9 -81.00 -9.66 35.59
CA ARG A 9 -80.22 -8.41 35.58
C ARG A 9 -78.72 -8.69 35.70
N LEU A 10 -78.30 -9.60 36.58
CA LEU A 10 -76.89 -9.99 36.72
C LEU A 10 -76.32 -10.53 35.40
N PHE A 11 -77.07 -11.38 34.69
CA PHE A 11 -76.66 -11.90 33.39
C PHE A 11 -76.59 -10.81 32.31
N GLU A 12 -77.49 -9.82 32.32
CA GLU A 12 -77.44 -8.71 31.37
C GLU A 12 -76.21 -7.80 31.63
N GLU A 13 -75.91 -7.51 32.90
CA GLU A 13 -74.71 -6.75 33.31
C GLU A 13 -73.42 -7.49 32.93
N GLU A 14 -73.37 -8.80 33.15
CA GLU A 14 -72.21 -9.63 32.81
C GLU A 14 -72.05 -9.76 31.29
N ARG A 15 -73.15 -9.83 30.54
CA ARG A 15 -73.15 -9.81 29.08
C ARG A 15 -72.67 -8.47 28.51
N GLU A 16 -73.05 -7.35 29.12
CA GLU A 16 -72.53 -6.03 28.76
C GLU A 16 -71.03 -5.92 29.04
N ARG A 17 -70.56 -6.43 30.19
CA ARG A 17 -69.11 -6.50 30.49
C ARG A 17 -68.35 -7.33 29.47
N PHE A 18 -68.83 -8.53 29.14
CA PHE A 18 -68.20 -9.36 28.11
C PHE A 18 -68.20 -8.67 26.73
N ALA A 19 -69.27 -7.96 26.37
CA ALA A 19 -69.31 -7.20 25.12
C ALA A 19 -68.27 -6.08 25.10
N GLN A 20 -68.08 -5.37 26.21
CA GLN A 20 -67.05 -4.33 26.35
C GLN A 20 -65.63 -4.91 26.30
N GLU A 21 -65.38 -6.03 26.99
CA GLU A 21 -64.09 -6.72 26.96
C GLU A 21 -63.73 -7.22 25.56
N VAL A 22 -64.67 -7.85 24.85
CA VAL A 22 -64.49 -8.28 23.47
C VAL A 22 -64.16 -7.10 22.56
N LEU A 23 -64.79 -5.94 22.78
CA LEU A 23 -64.52 -4.73 22.01
C LEU A 23 -63.14 -4.14 22.34
N SER A 24 -62.73 -4.15 23.61
CA SER A 24 -61.38 -3.76 24.04
C SER A 24 -60.31 -4.63 23.39
N TYR A 25 -60.45 -5.96 23.50
CA TYR A 25 -59.49 -6.89 22.91
C TYR A 25 -59.42 -6.76 21.39
N LYS A 26 -60.55 -6.53 20.71
CA LYS A 26 -60.55 -6.26 19.26
C LYS A 26 -59.75 -5.00 18.92
N ASN A 27 -59.90 -3.94 19.71
CA ASN A 27 -59.16 -2.69 19.50
C ASN A 27 -57.66 -2.88 19.78
N GLU A 28 -57.30 -3.57 20.84
CA GLU A 28 -55.91 -3.90 21.17
C GLU A 28 -55.25 -4.73 20.05
N ILE A 29 -55.94 -5.75 19.55
CA ILE A 29 -55.47 -6.56 18.42
C ILE A 29 -55.27 -5.70 17.17
N ALA A 30 -56.18 -4.76 16.90
CA ALA A 30 -56.06 -3.85 15.76
C ALA A 30 -54.85 -2.92 15.90
N GLN A 31 -54.64 -2.33 17.08
CA GLN A 31 -53.47 -1.49 17.37
C GLN A 31 -52.16 -2.28 17.28
N ALA A 32 -52.12 -3.49 17.85
CA ALA A 32 -50.96 -4.37 17.78
C ALA A 32 -50.61 -4.76 16.34
N LYS A 33 -51.60 -4.98 15.47
CA LYS A 33 -51.38 -5.24 14.04
C LYS A 33 -50.77 -4.03 13.32
N ILE A 34 -51.21 -2.82 13.63
CA ILE A 34 -50.64 -1.58 13.07
C ILE A 34 -49.18 -1.43 13.52
N ALA A 35 -48.91 -1.56 14.81
CA ALA A 35 -47.56 -1.48 15.36
C ALA A 35 -46.63 -2.54 14.74
N LEU A 36 -47.10 -3.78 14.58
CA LEU A 36 -46.34 -4.84 13.91
C LEU A 36 -46.01 -4.49 12.46
N LYS A 37 -46.95 -3.89 11.72
CA LYS A 37 -46.73 -3.44 10.35
C LYS A 37 -45.66 -2.35 10.31
N GLU A 38 -45.70 -1.36 11.21
CA GLU A 38 -44.69 -0.30 11.28
C GLU A 38 -43.29 -0.86 11.61
N ILE A 39 -43.20 -1.76 12.58
CA ILE A 39 -41.93 -2.41 12.94
C ILE A 39 -41.37 -3.17 11.73
N ARG A 40 -42.20 -3.91 10.99
CA ARG A 40 -41.76 -4.60 9.75
C ARG A 40 -41.22 -3.62 8.71
N HIS A 41 -41.86 -2.47 8.51
CA HIS A 41 -41.35 -1.44 7.60
C HIS A 41 -40.01 -0.87 8.07
N LYS A 42 -39.85 -0.61 9.38
CA LYS A 42 -38.58 -0.16 9.96
C LYS A 42 -37.48 -1.20 9.76
N VAL A 43 -37.76 -2.48 10.00
CA VAL A 43 -36.79 -3.57 9.79
C VAL A 43 -36.33 -3.63 8.33
N ILE A 44 -37.26 -3.55 7.36
CA ILE A 44 -36.92 -3.55 5.93
C ILE A 44 -36.07 -2.32 5.60
N LYS A 45 -36.44 -1.14 6.09
CA LYS A 45 -35.68 0.10 5.88
C LYS A 45 -34.26 -0.01 6.43
N TYR A 46 -34.09 -0.48 7.65
CA TYR A 46 -32.77 -0.64 8.26
C TYR A 46 -31.95 -1.72 7.56
N LYS A 47 -32.56 -2.83 7.13
CA LYS A 47 -31.87 -3.86 6.34
C LYS A 47 -31.33 -3.31 5.02
N ASN A 48 -32.11 -2.49 4.33
CA ASN A 48 -31.66 -1.84 3.11
C ASN A 48 -30.53 -0.82 3.38
N GLN A 49 -30.63 -0.06 4.47
CA GLN A 49 -29.56 0.87 4.87
C GLN A 49 -28.25 0.15 5.21
N ILE A 50 -28.33 -0.97 5.93
CA ILE A 50 -27.15 -1.80 6.24
C ILE A 50 -26.49 -2.28 4.96
N LYS A 51 -27.28 -2.81 4.01
CA LYS A 51 -26.74 -3.26 2.73
C LYS A 51 -26.02 -2.13 1.97
N THR A 52 -26.63 -0.96 1.88
CA THR A 52 -25.97 0.20 1.23
C THR A 52 -24.70 0.64 1.95
N LEU A 53 -24.66 0.53 3.29
CA LEU A 53 -23.46 0.84 4.07
C LEU A 53 -22.36 -0.20 3.89
N GLU A 54 -22.72 -1.48 3.72
CA GLU A 54 -21.78 -2.55 3.40
C GLU A 54 -21.16 -2.36 2.02
N ASP A 55 -21.99 -2.10 1.00
CA ASP A 55 -21.54 -1.85 -0.38
C ASP A 55 -20.57 -0.64 -0.42
N THR A 56 -20.95 0.47 0.22
CA THR A 56 -20.08 1.67 0.29
C THR A 56 -18.80 1.44 1.08
N LYS A 57 -18.84 0.63 2.14
CA LYS A 57 -17.64 0.25 2.89
C LYS A 57 -16.68 -0.54 2.00
N GLU A 58 -17.18 -1.50 1.22
CA GLU A 58 -16.38 -2.30 0.30
C GLU A 58 -15.72 -1.43 -0.78
N GLU A 59 -16.49 -0.53 -1.42
CA GLU A 59 -15.97 0.45 -2.37
C GLU A 59 -14.83 1.29 -1.77
N LYS A 60 -15.03 1.83 -0.56
CA LYS A 60 -14.01 2.66 0.11
C LYS A 60 -12.78 1.85 0.50
N THR A 61 -12.92 0.60 0.91
CA THR A 61 -11.77 -0.27 1.16
C THR A 61 -10.97 -0.54 -0.11
N ASN A 62 -11.63 -0.71 -1.25
CA ASN A 62 -10.98 -0.92 -2.54
C ASN A 62 -10.24 0.35 -3.00
N GLU A 63 -10.85 1.52 -2.87
CA GLU A 63 -10.20 2.82 -3.12
C GLU A 63 -8.95 3.00 -2.25
N ILE A 64 -9.04 2.72 -0.94
CA ILE A 64 -7.89 2.81 -0.02
C ILE A 64 -6.75 1.89 -0.46
N ASN A 65 -7.07 0.66 -0.87
CA ASN A 65 -6.06 -0.30 -1.32
C ASN A 65 -5.38 0.18 -2.62
N GLN A 66 -6.13 0.74 -3.56
CA GLN A 66 -5.57 1.32 -4.79
C GLN A 66 -4.64 2.50 -4.48
N ILE A 67 -5.08 3.43 -3.61
CA ILE A 67 -4.26 4.58 -3.19
C ILE A 67 -2.97 4.12 -2.50
N LYS A 68 -3.04 3.12 -1.61
CA LYS A 68 -1.84 2.55 -0.95
C LYS A 68 -0.85 1.99 -1.96
N GLN A 69 -1.33 1.24 -2.96
CA GLN A 69 -0.47 0.70 -4.02
C GLN A 69 0.16 1.82 -4.86
N GLU A 70 -0.59 2.88 -5.15
CA GLU A 70 -0.06 4.02 -5.91
C GLU A 70 1.00 4.79 -5.13
N ILE A 71 0.76 5.09 -3.86
CA ILE A 71 1.74 5.74 -2.96
C ILE A 71 3.03 4.91 -2.91
N PHE A 72 2.91 3.58 -2.81
CA PHE A 72 4.07 2.68 -2.79
C PHE A 72 4.85 2.75 -4.10
N LYS A 73 4.18 2.68 -5.26
CA LYS A 73 4.80 2.84 -6.58
C LYS A 73 5.51 4.19 -6.72
N GLN A 74 4.88 5.28 -6.25
CA GLN A 74 5.47 6.61 -6.28
C GLN A 74 6.71 6.73 -5.37
N LYS A 75 6.69 6.12 -4.18
CA LYS A 75 7.87 6.06 -3.29
C LYS A 75 9.04 5.35 -3.95
N ILE A 76 8.79 4.19 -4.58
CA ILE A 76 9.82 3.46 -5.34
C ILE A 76 10.39 4.33 -6.46
N LYS A 77 9.52 4.98 -7.25
CA LYS A 77 9.94 5.85 -8.35
C LYS A 77 10.82 7.01 -7.87
N LYS A 78 10.46 7.66 -6.76
CA LYS A 78 11.25 8.74 -6.14
C LYS A 78 12.61 8.25 -5.65
N ASN A 79 12.67 7.08 -5.01
CA ASN A 79 13.94 6.51 -4.55
C ASN A 79 14.85 6.14 -5.73
N LEU A 80 14.30 5.52 -6.78
CA LEU A 80 15.03 5.23 -8.02
C LEU A 80 15.59 6.48 -8.69
N SER A 81 14.82 7.57 -8.76
CA SER A 81 15.31 8.82 -9.34
C SER A 81 16.45 9.44 -8.51
N LYS A 82 16.34 9.43 -7.18
CA LYS A 82 17.39 9.92 -6.28
C LYS A 82 18.68 9.13 -6.41
N LEU A 83 18.58 7.79 -6.38
CA LEU A 83 19.73 6.92 -6.50
C LEU A 83 20.41 7.05 -7.87
N ARG A 84 19.63 7.28 -8.94
CA ARG A 84 20.19 7.58 -10.27
C ARG A 84 20.94 8.90 -10.29
N SER A 85 20.42 9.97 -9.70
CA SER A 85 21.13 11.26 -9.65
C SER A 85 22.40 11.19 -8.81
N GLU A 86 22.35 10.54 -7.65
CA GLU A 86 23.51 10.32 -6.77
C GLU A 86 24.60 9.53 -7.49
N LYS A 87 24.23 8.45 -8.20
CA LYS A 87 25.17 7.68 -9.02
C LYS A 87 25.86 8.56 -10.07
N HIS A 88 25.12 9.43 -10.77
CA HIS A 88 25.72 10.30 -11.79
C HIS A 88 26.67 11.34 -11.18
N GLN A 89 26.32 11.91 -10.04
CA GLN A 89 27.19 12.86 -9.31
C GLN A 89 28.50 12.21 -8.88
N ILE A 90 28.42 11.04 -8.23
CA ILE A 90 29.61 10.28 -7.78
C ILE A 90 30.50 9.92 -8.97
N ILE A 91 29.93 9.52 -10.10
CA ILE A 91 30.71 9.21 -11.32
C ILE A 91 31.43 10.45 -11.84
N HIS A 92 30.78 11.62 -11.85
CA HIS A 92 31.41 12.85 -12.32
C HIS A 92 32.54 13.32 -11.42
N GLU A 93 32.30 13.38 -10.10
CA GLU A 93 33.30 13.81 -9.11
C GLU A 93 34.54 12.91 -9.14
N LYS A 94 34.35 11.59 -9.11
CA LYS A 94 35.48 10.64 -9.12
C LYS A 94 36.20 10.56 -10.46
N ARG A 95 35.54 10.87 -11.59
CA ARG A 95 36.21 10.88 -12.90
C ARG A 95 37.28 11.95 -12.99
N GLU A 96 37.05 13.13 -12.41
CA GLU A 96 38.02 14.23 -12.47
C GLU A 96 39.26 13.97 -11.61
N GLU A 97 39.11 13.26 -10.49
CA GLU A 97 40.23 12.96 -9.59
C GLU A 97 41.13 11.80 -10.08
N ILE A 98 40.54 10.79 -10.72
CA ILE A 98 41.23 9.53 -10.99
C ILE A 98 41.89 9.52 -12.37
N LEU A 99 41.32 10.22 -13.35
CA LEU A 99 41.82 10.16 -14.73
C LEU A 99 43.03 11.07 -14.94
N PRO A 100 44.08 10.60 -15.62
CA PRO A 100 45.22 11.45 -15.95
C PRO A 100 44.77 12.60 -16.86
N LYS A 101 44.93 13.82 -16.35
CA LYS A 101 44.66 15.04 -17.12
C LYS A 101 45.49 15.09 -18.42
N PRO A 102 44.96 15.69 -19.50
CA PRO A 102 45.69 15.89 -20.75
C PRO A 102 47.01 16.63 -20.51
N LEU A 103 47.96 16.47 -21.44
CA LEU A 103 49.27 17.14 -21.37
C LEU A 103 49.08 18.63 -21.66
N GLU A 104 49.32 19.47 -20.66
CA GLU A 104 49.30 20.92 -20.79
C GLU A 104 50.61 21.42 -21.40
N THR A 105 50.54 22.54 -22.13
CA THR A 105 51.73 23.24 -22.63
C THR A 105 52.47 23.86 -21.46
N ILE A 106 53.76 23.58 -21.36
CA ILE A 106 54.64 24.16 -20.35
C ILE A 106 55.47 25.29 -20.94
N ASP A 107 55.70 26.32 -20.13
CA ASP A 107 56.60 27.43 -20.46
C ASP A 107 58.03 27.03 -20.07
N ILE A 108 58.95 27.03 -21.05
CA ILE A 108 60.37 26.74 -20.85
C ILE A 108 61.14 28.05 -20.91
N TYR A 109 61.92 28.33 -19.88
CA TYR A 109 62.84 29.46 -19.84
C TYR A 109 64.16 29.04 -20.51
N LEU A 110 64.48 29.68 -21.62
CA LEU A 110 65.75 29.50 -22.32
C LEU A 110 66.85 30.34 -21.63
N LYS A 111 68.12 29.95 -21.84
CA LYS A 111 69.27 30.64 -21.23
C LYS A 111 69.37 32.12 -21.63
N ASP A 112 68.74 32.48 -22.74
CA ASP A 112 68.72 33.82 -23.32
C ASP A 112 67.59 34.70 -22.73
N GLY A 113 66.86 34.19 -21.72
CA GLY A 113 65.75 34.89 -21.07
C GLY A 113 64.41 34.81 -21.80
N THR A 114 64.34 34.17 -22.96
CA THR A 114 63.11 33.97 -23.74
C THR A 114 62.28 32.80 -23.21
N ILE A 115 60.96 32.93 -23.29
CA ILE A 115 60.00 31.90 -22.87
C ILE A 115 59.47 31.18 -24.11
N ALA A 116 59.71 29.87 -24.19
CA ALA A 116 59.21 29.03 -25.27
C ALA A 116 58.12 28.08 -24.75
N LYS A 117 56.97 28.05 -25.44
CA LYS A 117 55.89 27.11 -25.15
C LYS A 117 56.19 25.75 -25.77
N ALA A 118 56.32 24.72 -24.95
CA ALA A 118 56.57 23.36 -25.41
C ALA A 118 55.47 22.40 -24.96
N ARG A 119 55.23 21.36 -25.77
CA ARG A 119 54.37 20.24 -25.40
C ARG A 119 55.25 19.12 -24.83
N PRO A 120 55.00 18.64 -23.60
CA PRO A 120 55.72 17.50 -23.06
C PRO A 120 55.48 16.25 -23.92
N VAL A 121 56.52 15.44 -24.15
CA VAL A 121 56.43 14.21 -24.96
C VAL A 121 55.92 13.02 -24.15
N LYS A 122 56.23 12.95 -22.84
CA LYS A 122 55.83 11.85 -21.96
C LYS A 122 55.53 12.36 -20.56
N LYS A 123 54.43 11.90 -19.97
CA LYS A 123 54.10 12.12 -18.55
C LYS A 123 54.84 11.06 -17.72
N THR A 124 55.78 11.47 -16.88
CA THR A 124 56.41 10.56 -15.90
C THR A 124 55.56 10.52 -14.65
N PHE A 125 54.98 9.36 -14.34
CA PHE A 125 54.19 9.18 -13.13
C PHE A 125 55.09 8.80 -11.96
N THR A 126 54.84 9.40 -10.79
CA THR A 126 55.57 9.13 -9.56
C THR A 126 55.21 7.76 -8.97
N ASP A 127 56.14 7.15 -8.24
CA ASP A 127 55.91 5.89 -7.50
C ASP A 127 54.70 5.98 -6.54
N THR A 128 54.40 7.18 -6.05
CA THR A 128 53.19 7.46 -5.25
C THR A 128 51.89 7.20 -6.00
N LEU A 129 51.81 7.52 -7.29
CA LEU A 129 50.62 7.26 -8.10
C LEU A 129 50.45 5.76 -8.36
N TYR A 130 51.55 5.05 -8.59
CA TYR A 130 51.54 3.59 -8.77
C TYR A 130 51.01 2.87 -7.50
N LYS A 131 51.47 3.28 -6.31
CA LYS A 131 50.97 2.76 -5.03
C LYS A 131 49.47 3.01 -4.85
N LYS A 132 48.99 4.22 -5.15
CA LYS A 132 47.55 4.54 -5.13
C LYS A 132 46.75 3.66 -6.09
N TYR A 133 47.23 3.49 -7.31
CA TYR A 133 46.56 2.64 -8.30
C TYR A 133 46.47 1.18 -7.86
N ARG A 134 47.53 0.65 -7.23
CA ARG A 134 47.54 -0.72 -6.71
C ARG A 134 46.52 -0.95 -5.60
N ILE A 135 46.36 0.02 -4.69
CA ILE A 135 45.33 -0.04 -3.63
C ILE A 135 43.94 -0.03 -4.26
N LEU A 136 43.68 0.93 -5.16
CA LEU A 136 42.41 1.03 -5.89
C LEU A 136 42.07 -0.23 -6.68
N LEU A 137 43.07 -0.89 -7.28
CA LEU A 137 42.87 -2.14 -8.02
C LEU A 137 42.40 -3.28 -7.08
N LYS A 138 42.94 -3.34 -5.86
CA LYS A 138 42.53 -4.31 -4.84
C LYS A 138 41.11 -4.02 -4.34
N GLU A 139 40.81 -2.75 -4.06
CA GLU A 139 39.47 -2.31 -3.67
C GLU A 139 38.44 -2.60 -4.76
N ASN A 140 38.78 -2.37 -6.03
CA ASN A 140 37.90 -2.66 -7.16
C ASN A 140 37.56 -4.16 -7.24
N LYS A 141 38.53 -5.06 -7.03
CA LYS A 141 38.27 -6.50 -6.96
C LYS A 141 37.30 -6.85 -5.83
N MET A 142 37.51 -6.31 -4.64
CA MET A 142 36.58 -6.53 -3.52
C MET A 142 35.17 -5.99 -3.81
N LEU A 143 35.06 -4.82 -4.44
CA LEU A 143 33.77 -4.27 -4.85
C LEU A 143 33.08 -5.13 -5.92
N GLN A 144 33.83 -5.72 -6.85
CA GLN A 144 33.29 -6.65 -7.85
C GLN A 144 32.75 -7.92 -7.20
N GLU A 145 33.45 -8.47 -6.21
CA GLU A 145 32.97 -9.62 -5.43
C GLU A 145 31.67 -9.27 -4.69
N GLN A 146 31.61 -8.12 -4.01
CA GLN A 146 30.39 -7.66 -3.33
C GLN A 146 29.21 -7.44 -4.29
N ILE A 147 29.46 -6.91 -5.49
CA ILE A 147 28.43 -6.76 -6.53
C ILE A 147 27.90 -8.15 -6.92
N LEU A 148 28.78 -9.12 -7.13
CA LEU A 148 28.37 -10.48 -7.47
C LEU A 148 27.51 -11.11 -6.37
N ASP A 149 27.89 -10.94 -5.11
CA ASP A 149 27.10 -11.44 -3.96
C ASP A 149 25.70 -10.81 -3.95
N PHE A 150 25.60 -9.49 -4.15
CA PHE A 150 24.30 -8.81 -4.23
C PHE A 150 23.48 -9.20 -5.47
N GLU A 151 24.12 -9.53 -6.59
CA GLU A 151 23.44 -10.02 -7.78
C GLU A 151 22.86 -11.42 -7.56
N LEU A 152 23.60 -12.30 -6.89
CA LEU A 152 23.14 -13.64 -6.50
C LEU A 152 21.98 -13.56 -5.50
N GLU A 153 22.09 -12.71 -4.48
CA GLU A 153 21.01 -12.48 -3.51
C GLU A 153 19.75 -11.94 -4.18
N ASN A 154 19.88 -10.94 -5.07
CA ASN A 154 18.74 -10.43 -5.84
C ASN A 154 18.09 -11.50 -6.71
N SER A 155 18.90 -12.37 -7.33
CA SER A 155 18.38 -13.49 -8.11
C SER A 155 17.59 -14.46 -7.23
N LYS A 156 18.08 -14.76 -6.03
CA LYS A 156 17.39 -15.60 -5.04
C LYS A 156 16.06 -14.98 -4.61
N LEU A 157 16.07 -13.71 -4.20
CA LEU A 157 14.85 -12.99 -3.79
C LEU A 157 13.80 -12.93 -4.90
N LYS A 158 14.24 -12.80 -6.17
CA LYS A 158 13.34 -12.80 -7.33
C LYS A 158 12.65 -14.15 -7.52
N ILE A 159 13.35 -15.26 -7.25
CA ILE A 159 12.78 -16.61 -7.30
C ILE A 159 11.79 -16.77 -6.14
N GLU A 160 12.19 -16.42 -4.92
CA GLU A 160 11.31 -16.50 -3.74
C GLU A 160 10.02 -15.70 -3.93
N LEU A 161 10.10 -14.47 -4.44
CA LEU A 161 8.92 -13.65 -4.75
C LEU A 161 8.00 -14.30 -5.79
N ARG A 162 8.57 -14.91 -6.83
CA ARG A 162 7.78 -15.61 -7.86
C ARG A 162 7.06 -16.82 -7.25
N ASP A 163 7.74 -17.57 -6.41
CA ASP A 163 7.20 -18.79 -5.80
C ASP A 163 6.11 -18.43 -4.77
N PHE A 164 6.30 -17.37 -3.96
CA PHE A 164 5.24 -16.80 -3.11
C PHE A 164 4.01 -16.38 -3.91
N TYR A 165 4.19 -15.71 -5.04
CA TYR A 165 3.07 -15.29 -5.89
C TYR A 165 2.30 -16.48 -6.47
N ALA A 166 3.02 -17.55 -6.84
CA ALA A 166 2.39 -18.78 -7.31
C ALA A 166 1.58 -19.46 -6.18
N GLU A 167 2.12 -19.51 -4.96
CA GLU A 167 1.40 -20.04 -3.79
C GLU A 167 0.13 -19.25 -3.48
N ASP A 168 0.19 -17.90 -3.51
CA ASP A 168 -0.97 -17.06 -3.25
C ASP A 168 -2.09 -17.27 -4.29
N ILE A 169 -1.73 -17.44 -5.57
CA ILE A 169 -2.70 -17.78 -6.62
C ILE A 169 -3.33 -19.15 -6.37
N LEU A 170 -2.52 -20.15 -6.01
CA LEU A 170 -3.03 -21.49 -5.72
C LEU A 170 -4.00 -21.47 -4.53
N LYS A 171 -3.64 -20.78 -3.44
CA LYS A 171 -4.53 -20.59 -2.27
C LYS A 171 -5.82 -19.90 -2.67
N ALA A 172 -5.78 -18.82 -3.45
CA ALA A 172 -6.98 -18.12 -3.92
C ALA A 172 -7.90 -19.03 -4.77
N ASN A 173 -7.31 -19.90 -5.60
CA ASN A 173 -8.05 -20.88 -6.40
C ASN A 173 -8.64 -22.02 -5.57
N GLU A 174 -8.01 -22.41 -4.46
CA GLU A 174 -8.56 -23.39 -3.53
C GLU A 174 -9.73 -22.81 -2.71
N TYR A 175 -9.61 -21.57 -2.24
CA TYR A 175 -10.69 -20.87 -1.53
C TYR A 175 -11.93 -20.64 -2.40
N SER A 176 -11.77 -20.47 -3.72
CA SER A 176 -12.88 -20.31 -4.66
C SER A 176 -13.50 -21.63 -5.14
N LYS A 177 -12.82 -22.77 -4.94
CA LYS A 177 -13.39 -24.11 -5.21
C LYS A 177 -14.12 -24.72 -4.01
N ASN A 178 -13.77 -24.28 -2.80
CA ASN A 178 -14.32 -24.81 -1.54
C ASN A 178 -15.51 -24.00 -0.98
N ASN A 179 -15.93 -22.92 -1.65
CA ASN A 179 -17.14 -22.13 -1.39
C ASN A 179 -18.05 -22.15 -2.61
#